data_AF-A0A6B2UVN3-F1
#
_entry.id   AF-A0A6B2UVN3-F1
#
_cell.length_a   1.000
_cell.length_b   1.000
_cell.length_c   1.000
_cell.angle_alpha   90.00
_cell.angle_beta   90.00
_cell.angle_gamma   90.00
#
_symmetry.space_group_name_H-M   'P 1'
#
loop_
_entity.id
_entity.type
_entity.pdbx_description
1 polymer ?
#
loop_
_entity_poly.entity_id
_entity_poly.type
_entity_poly.pdbx_seq_one_letter_code
_entity_poly.pdbx_strand_id
1 'polypeptide(L)'
;MNTRCGRTALRGTAVGTAAAAAIGLAAVGAWAKSDLSFTAGPHTARLGSSVRLAGHGADDNATFNRFCVQQRSGKGKWATLRCSAGDYNGGGSLKFSVRPAHRGQWQFRGVLTEASSRTSRHTWIHQVSPTVTVRVR
;
A
#
# COMPACT_ATOMS: atom_id res chain seq x y z
N MET A 1 -49.76 -54.92 -17.75
CA MET A 1 -48.59 -55.76 -18.06
C MET A 1 -47.36 -54.87 -17.91
N ASN A 2 -46.68 -54.89 -16.76
CA ASN A 2 -45.44 -55.66 -16.45
C ASN A 2 -44.31 -55.34 -17.47
N THR A 3 -43.08 -54.91 -17.13
CA THR A 3 -42.21 -55.22 -15.97
C THR A 3 -41.07 -54.18 -15.85
N ARG A 4 -40.45 -54.17 -14.66
CA ARG A 4 -39.44 -53.25 -14.11
C ARG A 4 -38.02 -53.38 -14.71
N CYS A 5 -37.21 -52.37 -14.37
CA CYS A 5 -35.91 -52.48 -13.64
C CYS A 5 -34.64 -52.07 -14.40
N GLY A 6 -33.84 -51.18 -13.78
CA GLY A 6 -32.49 -50.85 -14.22
C GLY A 6 -31.91 -49.61 -13.54
N ARG A 7 -31.52 -49.71 -12.27
CA ARG A 7 -30.78 -48.70 -11.50
C ARG A 7 -29.34 -48.61 -12.01
N THR A 8 -28.72 -47.43 -12.03
CA THR A 8 -27.37 -47.19 -11.46
C THR A 8 -27.16 -45.68 -11.29
N ALA A 9 -26.62 -45.34 -10.13
CA ALA A 9 -26.39 -44.01 -9.60
C ALA A 9 -25.36 -43.19 -10.38
N LEU A 10 -25.45 -41.86 -10.29
CA LEU A 10 -24.26 -41.06 -10.04
C LEU A 10 -24.61 -39.88 -9.12
N ARG A 11 -23.96 -39.89 -7.96
CA ARG A 11 -23.91 -38.78 -7.01
C ARG A 11 -23.03 -37.68 -7.59
N GLY A 12 -23.43 -36.42 -7.45
CA GLY A 12 -22.60 -35.29 -7.85
C GLY A 12 -23.17 -33.95 -7.35
N THR A 13 -23.15 -33.74 -6.04
CA THR A 13 -23.33 -32.41 -5.44
C THR A 13 -22.01 -31.65 -5.48
N ALA A 14 -21.98 -30.50 -6.17
CA ALA A 14 -21.11 -29.37 -5.85
C ALA A 14 -21.52 -28.15 -6.71
N VAL A 15 -22.54 -27.40 -6.28
CA VAL A 15 -22.76 -26.04 -6.81
C VAL A 15 -21.90 -25.11 -5.96
N GLY A 16 -20.66 -24.89 -6.41
CA GLY A 16 -19.79 -23.84 -5.88
C GLY A 16 -20.28 -22.50 -6.40
N THR A 17 -20.76 -21.64 -5.51
CA THR A 17 -21.09 -20.25 -5.85
C THR A 17 -19.79 -19.47 -6.06
N ALA A 18 -19.51 -19.12 -7.32
CA ALA A 18 -18.41 -18.24 -7.66
C ALA A 18 -18.74 -16.81 -7.16
N ALA A 19 -18.02 -16.34 -6.14
CA ALA A 19 -18.11 -14.96 -5.69
C ALA A 19 -17.40 -14.05 -6.71
N ALA A 20 -18.18 -13.24 -7.44
CA ALA A 20 -17.66 -12.23 -8.35
C ALA A 20 -17.03 -11.07 -7.55
N ALA A 21 -15.70 -11.00 -7.52
CA ALA A 21 -14.99 -9.83 -6.99
C ALA A 21 -15.06 -8.69 -8.02
N ALA A 22 -15.86 -7.66 -7.73
CA ALA A 22 -15.89 -6.44 -8.54
C ALA A 22 -14.56 -5.68 -8.38
N ILE A 23 -13.74 -5.68 -9.43
CA ILE A 23 -12.54 -4.85 -9.50
C ILE A 23 -12.98 -3.44 -9.91
N GLY A 24 -13.13 -2.56 -8.94
CA GLY A 24 -13.31 -1.13 -9.19
C GLY A 24 -12.02 -0.55 -9.77
N LEU A 25 -12.02 -0.25 -11.07
CA LEU A 25 -10.95 0.52 -11.71
C LEU A 25 -11.10 1.99 -11.27
N ALA A 26 -10.27 2.40 -10.30
CA ALA A 26 -10.11 3.82 -10.01
C ALA A 26 -9.36 4.48 -11.19
N ALA A 27 -9.99 5.44 -11.83
CA ALA A 27 -9.34 6.27 -12.85
C ALA A 27 -8.11 6.96 -12.24
N VAL A 28 -6.92 6.57 -12.70
CA VAL A 28 -5.69 7.30 -12.41
C VAL A 28 -5.68 8.52 -13.33
N GLY A 29 -5.75 9.71 -12.74
CA GLY A 29 -5.59 10.94 -13.49
C GLY A 29 -4.24 10.92 -14.20
N ALA A 30 -4.19 11.41 -15.44
CA ALA A 30 -2.93 11.63 -16.13
C ALA A 30 -2.20 12.79 -15.42
N TRP A 31 -1.32 12.45 -14.48
CA TRP A 31 -0.38 13.37 -13.86
C TRP A 31 0.79 13.61 -14.83
N ALA A 32 1.24 14.86 -15.00
CA ALA A 32 2.59 15.12 -15.52
C ALA A 32 3.58 14.20 -14.78
N LYS A 33 4.55 13.56 -15.49
CA LYS A 33 5.25 12.28 -15.16
C LYS A 33 5.77 12.16 -13.71
N SER A 34 4.84 12.05 -12.79
CA SER A 34 5.06 11.84 -11.38
C SER A 34 4.50 10.46 -11.05
N ASP A 35 5.37 9.56 -10.60
CA ASP A 35 5.03 8.20 -10.25
C ASP A 35 5.07 8.08 -8.73
N LEU A 36 3.92 7.80 -8.09
CA LEU A 36 3.86 7.56 -6.65
C LEU A 36 3.08 6.27 -6.35
N SER A 37 3.78 5.29 -5.78
CA SER A 37 3.19 4.02 -5.35
C SER A 37 3.61 3.67 -3.92
N PHE A 38 2.69 3.14 -3.14
CA PHE A 38 2.97 2.72 -1.76
C PHE A 38 2.07 1.57 -1.34
N THR A 39 2.65 0.60 -0.64
CA THR A 39 1.96 -0.57 -0.10
C THR A 39 2.45 -0.86 1.32
N ALA A 40 1.53 -1.34 2.15
CA ALA A 40 1.82 -1.82 3.49
C ALA A 40 1.03 -3.10 3.75
N GLY A 41 1.68 -4.12 4.29
CA GLY A 41 1.02 -5.40 4.56
C GLY A 41 1.67 -6.19 5.69
N PRO A 42 0.92 -7.05 6.40
CA PRO A 42 -0.51 -7.31 6.22
C PRO A 42 -1.41 -6.18 6.78
N HIS A 43 -2.67 -6.10 6.34
CA HIS A 43 -3.65 -5.09 6.80
C HIS A 43 -4.22 -5.41 8.19
N THR A 44 -3.99 -6.61 8.71
CA THR A 44 -4.21 -6.99 10.10
C THR A 44 -2.96 -7.71 10.61
N ALA A 45 -2.44 -7.29 11.75
CA ALA A 45 -1.21 -7.84 12.34
C ALA A 45 -1.41 -8.08 13.84
N ARG A 46 -0.65 -9.03 14.41
CA ARG A 46 -0.55 -9.15 15.86
C ARG A 46 0.44 -8.11 16.38
N LEU A 47 0.28 -7.70 17.64
CA LEU A 47 1.29 -6.89 18.32
C LEU A 47 2.71 -7.49 18.15
N GLY A 48 3.70 -6.65 17.84
CA GLY A 48 5.09 -7.07 17.61
C GLY A 48 5.36 -7.80 16.29
N SER A 49 4.33 -8.13 15.49
CA SER A 49 4.52 -8.76 14.18
C SER A 49 5.09 -7.80 13.14
N SER A 50 5.78 -8.35 12.15
CA SER A 50 6.37 -7.56 11.07
C SER A 50 5.30 -7.06 10.10
N VAL A 51 5.29 -5.76 9.83
CA VAL A 51 4.54 -5.11 8.75
C VAL A 51 5.54 -4.67 7.70
N ARG A 52 5.43 -5.21 6.48
CA ARG A 52 6.28 -4.88 5.33
C ARG A 52 5.74 -3.63 4.66
N LEU A 53 6.63 -2.68 4.40
CA LEU A 53 6.35 -1.41 3.75
C LEU A 53 7.21 -1.33 2.49
N ALA A 54 6.58 -0.98 1.37
CA ALA A 54 7.29 -0.77 0.11
C ALA A 54 6.66 0.37 -0.68
N GLY A 55 7.47 1.17 -1.35
CA GLY A 55 6.96 2.22 -2.22
C GLY A 55 8.05 2.87 -3.05
N HIS A 56 7.60 3.66 -4.02
CA HIS A 56 8.40 4.43 -4.94
C HIS A 56 7.73 5.78 -5.17
N GLY A 57 8.53 6.83 -5.31
CA GLY A 57 8.09 8.17 -5.65
C GLY A 57 9.13 8.84 -6.53
N ALA A 58 8.74 9.39 -7.68
CA ALA A 58 9.59 10.20 -8.54
C ALA A 58 8.77 11.25 -9.30
N ASP A 59 9.43 12.36 -9.65
CA ASP A 59 8.90 13.42 -10.53
C ASP A 59 10.08 13.96 -11.33
N ASP A 60 9.98 13.91 -12.67
CA ASP A 60 11.04 14.27 -13.61
C ASP A 60 11.18 15.79 -13.82
N ASN A 61 10.23 16.58 -13.34
CA ASN A 61 10.23 18.03 -13.42
C ASN A 61 10.70 18.71 -12.12
N ALA A 62 10.97 17.93 -11.07
CA ALA A 62 11.29 18.46 -9.76
C ALA A 62 12.79 18.45 -9.45
N THR A 63 13.24 19.48 -8.74
CA THR A 63 14.68 19.78 -8.62
C THR A 63 15.42 18.67 -7.90
N PHE A 64 14.99 18.31 -6.69
CA PHE A 64 15.58 17.22 -5.94
C PHE A 64 14.52 16.54 -5.08
N ASN A 65 14.25 15.27 -5.37
CA ASN A 65 13.13 14.54 -4.82
C ASN A 65 13.56 13.37 -3.94
N ARG A 66 12.76 13.09 -2.92
CA ARG A 66 12.90 11.92 -2.05
C ARG A 66 11.55 11.28 -1.81
N PHE A 67 11.51 9.95 -1.81
CA PHE A 67 10.37 9.21 -1.33
C PHE A 67 10.52 8.92 0.15
N CYS A 68 9.56 9.36 0.96
CA CYS A 68 9.51 9.15 2.39
C CYS A 68 8.28 8.32 2.79
N VAL A 69 8.45 7.45 3.77
CA VAL A 69 7.33 6.74 4.40
C VAL A 69 7.02 7.39 5.74
N GLN A 70 5.75 7.75 5.93
CA GLN A 70 5.26 8.30 7.18
C GLN A 70 4.31 7.33 7.88
N GLN A 71 4.24 7.45 9.20
CA GLN A 71 3.34 6.69 10.06
C GLN A 71 2.62 7.63 11.02
N ARG A 72 1.38 7.30 11.36
CA ARG A 72 0.74 7.75 12.60
C ARG A 72 -0.01 6.60 13.26
N SER A 73 -0.30 6.76 14.55
CA SER A 73 -1.14 5.83 15.31
C SER A 73 -2.44 6.53 15.68
N GLY A 74 -3.59 5.94 15.33
CA GLY A 74 -4.91 6.54 15.54
C GLY A 74 -5.01 7.96 14.95
N LYS A 75 -5.39 8.93 15.78
CA LYS A 75 -5.50 10.37 15.42
C LYS A 75 -4.20 11.16 15.68
N GLY A 76 -3.07 10.49 15.93
CA GLY A 76 -1.79 11.14 16.20
C GLY A 76 -1.23 11.91 15.00
N LYS A 77 -0.12 12.63 15.23
CA LYS A 77 0.61 13.33 14.18
C LYS A 77 1.34 12.33 13.27
N TRP A 78 1.51 12.71 12.00
CA TRP A 78 2.36 11.98 11.07
C TRP A 78 3.83 12.18 11.43
N ALA A 79 4.56 11.07 11.54
CA ALA A 79 6.00 11.05 11.73
C ALA A 79 6.67 10.32 10.56
N THR A 80 7.77 10.86 10.07
CA THR A 80 8.58 10.19 9.03
C THR A 80 9.35 9.03 9.65
N LEU A 81 9.20 7.84 9.07
CA LEU A 81 9.93 6.64 9.48
C LEU A 81 11.27 6.54 8.76
N ARG A 82 11.25 6.73 7.44
CA ARG A 82 12.43 6.60 6.58
C ARG A 82 12.20 7.35 5.28
N CYS A 83 13.27 7.89 4.72
CA CYS A 83 13.32 8.43 3.36
C CYS A 83 14.34 7.66 2.52
N SER A 84 14.11 7.57 1.22
CA SER A 84 15.08 7.07 0.26
C SER A 84 16.27 8.02 0.17
N ALA A 85 17.35 7.55 -0.47
CA ALA A 85 18.25 8.48 -1.14
C ALA A 85 17.41 9.29 -2.15
N GLY A 86 17.68 10.58 -2.24
CA GLY A 86 17.00 11.44 -3.21
C GLY A 86 17.85 11.66 -4.45
N ASP A 87 17.20 12.10 -5.50
CA ASP A 87 17.85 12.36 -6.79
C ASP A 87 17.27 13.60 -7.48
N TYR A 88 18.06 14.19 -8.37
CA TYR A 88 17.63 15.30 -9.21
C TYR A 88 16.75 14.78 -10.36
N ASN A 89 15.62 15.44 -10.64
CA ASN A 89 14.67 15.04 -11.69
C ASN A 89 14.26 13.56 -11.59
N GLY A 90 14.19 13.05 -10.36
CA GLY A 90 13.98 11.64 -10.08
C GLY A 90 13.26 11.46 -8.76
N GLY A 91 13.69 10.47 -8.00
CA GLY A 91 13.14 10.23 -6.67
C GLY A 91 13.78 9.00 -6.05
N GLY A 92 12.99 8.12 -5.46
CA GLY A 92 13.56 6.91 -4.90
C GLY A 92 12.55 5.87 -4.45
N SER A 93 13.11 4.72 -4.07
CA SER A 93 12.36 3.56 -3.62
C SER A 93 12.76 3.17 -2.21
N LEU A 94 11.79 2.65 -1.44
CA LEU A 94 12.02 2.10 -0.11
C LEU A 94 11.36 0.73 0.01
N LYS A 95 12.04 -0.18 0.70
CA LYS A 95 11.49 -1.46 1.16
C LYS A 95 12.05 -1.78 2.53
N PHE A 96 11.20 -1.85 3.53
CA PHE A 96 11.61 -2.17 4.91
C PHE A 96 10.44 -2.74 5.70
N SER A 97 10.67 -3.10 6.97
CA SER A 97 9.63 -3.59 7.85
C SER A 97 9.63 -2.87 9.18
N VAL A 98 8.45 -2.73 9.77
CA VAL A 98 8.25 -2.18 11.12
C VAL A 98 7.54 -3.21 11.99
N ARG A 99 7.70 -3.07 13.31
CA ARG A 99 7.00 -3.89 14.30
C ARG A 99 6.15 -2.99 15.18
N PRO A 100 4.82 -3.02 15.07
CA PRO A 100 3.95 -2.22 15.90
C PRO A 100 4.14 -2.50 17.40
N ALA A 101 4.42 -1.46 18.18
CA ALA A 101 4.64 -1.55 19.63
C ALA A 101 3.35 -1.41 20.46
N HIS A 102 2.24 -0.99 19.84
CA HIS A 102 0.95 -0.79 20.50
C HIS A 102 -0.19 -1.30 19.63
N ARG A 103 -1.29 -1.76 20.27
CA ARG A 103 -2.52 -2.18 19.58
C ARG A 103 -3.25 -0.98 18.96
N GLY A 104 -4.17 -1.25 18.04
CA GLY A 104 -5.02 -0.23 17.41
C GLY A 104 -4.71 -0.03 15.93
N GLN A 105 -5.05 1.15 15.41
CA GLN A 105 -4.85 1.47 13.99
C GLN A 105 -3.49 2.12 13.77
N TRP A 106 -2.66 1.45 12.99
CA TRP A 106 -1.41 2.00 12.46
C TRP A 106 -1.66 2.41 11.02
N GLN A 107 -1.41 3.67 10.72
CA GLN A 107 -1.66 4.24 9.41
C GLN A 107 -0.34 4.63 8.78
N PHE A 108 -0.16 4.26 7.52
CA PHE A 108 1.05 4.50 6.75
C PHE A 108 0.71 5.21 5.46
N ARG A 109 1.64 6.03 4.97
CA ARG A 109 1.55 6.65 3.65
C ARG A 109 2.94 6.87 3.07
N GLY A 110 3.04 6.82 1.76
CA GLY A 110 4.16 7.34 1.00
C GLY A 110 4.01 8.85 0.79
N VAL A 111 5.11 9.57 0.80
CA VAL A 111 5.19 11.02 0.59
C VAL A 111 6.36 11.29 -0.34
N LEU A 112 6.08 11.91 -1.48
CA LEU A 112 7.12 12.48 -2.33
C LEU A 112 7.41 13.88 -1.80
N THR A 113 8.65 14.10 -1.36
CA THR A 113 9.13 15.41 -0.92
C THR A 113 10.10 15.96 -1.93
N GLU A 114 10.06 17.27 -2.13
CA GLU A 114 10.98 18.00 -3.00
C GLU A 114 11.78 18.99 -2.17
N ALA A 115 13.00 19.29 -2.63
CA ALA A 115 13.90 20.27 -2.06
C ALA A 115 14.63 21.01 -3.19
N SER A 116 15.11 22.23 -2.91
CA SER A 116 15.90 23.00 -3.89
C SER A 116 17.29 22.39 -4.16
N SER A 117 17.79 21.52 -3.27
CA SER A 117 19.06 20.82 -3.45
C SER A 117 19.20 19.65 -2.48
N ARG A 118 20.18 18.76 -2.72
CA ARG A 118 20.48 17.61 -1.85
C ARG A 118 20.80 17.99 -0.41
N THR A 119 21.40 19.17 -0.19
CA THR A 119 21.83 19.68 1.12
C THR A 119 20.83 20.65 1.74
N SER A 120 19.73 20.96 1.03
CA SER A 120 18.69 21.83 1.56
C SER A 120 18.10 21.26 2.85
N ARG A 121 18.01 22.11 3.86
CA ARG A 121 17.28 21.80 5.11
C ARG A 121 15.78 22.02 4.97
N HIS A 122 15.35 22.72 3.92
CA HIS A 122 13.95 22.95 3.63
C HIS A 122 13.47 21.96 2.58
N THR A 123 12.43 21.20 2.92
CA THR A 123 11.77 20.22 2.07
C THR A 123 10.28 20.44 2.15
N TRP A 124 9.59 20.41 1.02
CA TRP A 124 8.13 20.49 0.97
C TRP A 124 7.55 19.16 0.51
N ILE A 125 6.28 18.93 0.86
CA ILE A 125 5.53 17.78 0.37
C ILE A 125 5.03 18.13 -1.01
N HIS A 126 5.47 17.36 -2.01
CA HIS A 126 5.00 17.47 -3.38
C HIS A 126 3.73 16.62 -3.59
N GLN A 127 3.78 15.34 -3.20
CA GLN A 127 2.64 14.41 -3.33
C GLN A 127 2.54 13.46 -2.14
N VAL A 128 1.34 12.91 -1.93
CA VAL A 128 1.04 11.98 -0.85
C VAL A 128 0.21 10.81 -1.38
N SER A 129 0.60 9.59 -1.05
CA SER A 129 -0.16 8.39 -1.43
C SER A 129 -1.47 8.30 -0.64
N PRO A 130 -2.43 7.49 -1.08
CA PRO A 130 -3.51 7.02 -0.21
C PRO A 130 -2.95 6.44 1.10
N THR A 131 -3.69 6.61 2.18
CA THR A 131 -3.32 6.07 3.50
C THR A 131 -3.67 4.58 3.57
N VAL A 132 -2.69 3.75 3.90
CA VAL A 132 -2.88 2.32 4.18
C VAL A 132 -3.03 2.12 5.67
N THR A 133 -4.12 1.49 6.11
CA THR A 133 -4.37 1.21 7.52
C THR A 133 -4.10 -0.26 7.84
N VAL A 134 -3.28 -0.50 8.86
CA VAL A 134 -3.01 -1.81 9.45
C VAL A 134 -3.64 -1.86 10.84
N ARG A 135 -4.56 -2.81 11.04
CA ARG A 135 -5.17 -3.05 12.34
C ARG A 135 -4.33 -4.01 13.16
N VAL A 136 -3.77 -3.51 14.26
CA VAL A 136 -2.96 -4.28 15.20
C VAL A 136 -3.85 -4.82 16.30
N ARG A 137 -3.90 -6.14 16.40
CA ARG A 137 -4.77 -6.86 17.34
C ARG A 137 -3.99 -7.65 18.36
#